data_AF-A0A9P7FV36-F1
#
_entry.id   AF-A0A9P7FV36-F1
#
_cell.length_a   1.000
_cell.length_b   1.000
_cell.length_c   1.000
_cell.angle_alpha   90.00
_cell.angle_beta   90.00
_cell.angle_gamma   90.00
#
_symmetry.space_group_name_H-M   'P 1'
#
loop_
_entity.id
_entity.type
_entity.pdbx_description
1 polymer ?
#
loop_
_entity_poly.entity_id
_entity_poly.type
_entity_poly.pdbx_seq_one_letter_code
_entity_poly.pdbx_strand_id
1 'polypeptide(L)'
;MLIERASYNWAYSEDIPGSRCGPEDGPWPRSYQVLSEPELWRELRALAKPQSVTFDARKGWRADSINFQPSPTTKTQDRYIVTQLDILGRMWTLTGVFDGHLGDVTVEHVAYHLPIIIRDFLRNALANDPSVVSTPALISELFSRSIVAFDNAIANDVLELFGGLEGLDNFSDPEIRNIINDQHTGGANWKKARLCMYGTTALVALVDPEHENLWVANVGDCQASKHQPRHHVALR
;
A
#
# COMPACT_ATOMS: atom_id res chain seq x y z
N MET A 1 28.17 -41.79 9.73
CA MET A 1 26.92 -41.75 8.92
C MET A 1 26.59 -40.27 8.74
N LEU A 2 27.04 -39.68 7.64
CA LEU A 2 26.83 -38.27 7.33
C LEU A 2 25.45 -38.17 6.68
N ILE A 3 24.49 -37.58 7.39
CA ILE A 3 23.20 -37.21 6.80
C ILE A 3 23.47 -35.92 6.03
N GLU A 4 23.59 -36.07 4.72
CA GLU A 4 23.60 -34.99 3.76
C GLU A 4 22.25 -34.27 3.86
N ARG A 5 22.25 -33.11 4.54
CA ARG A 5 21.08 -32.22 4.55
C ARG A 5 20.97 -31.61 3.16
N ALA A 6 20.12 -32.18 2.32
CA ALA A 6 19.67 -31.53 1.10
C ALA A 6 19.15 -30.13 1.48
N SER A 7 19.75 -29.10 0.89
CA SER A 7 19.34 -27.71 1.08
C SER A 7 18.00 -27.48 0.39
N TYR A 8 16.92 -27.76 1.11
CA TYR A 8 15.61 -27.28 0.70
C TYR A 8 15.52 -25.80 1.07
N ASN A 9 15.40 -24.93 0.06
CA ASN A 9 15.11 -23.51 0.23
C ASN A 9 13.64 -23.37 0.69
N TRP A 10 13.39 -23.64 1.96
CA TRP A 10 12.10 -23.39 2.60
C TRP A 10 12.07 -21.98 3.16
N ALA A 11 10.89 -21.36 3.19
CA ALA A 11 10.66 -20.13 3.95
C ALA A 11 10.58 -20.50 5.44
N TYR A 12 11.66 -20.29 6.18
CA TYR A 12 11.74 -20.49 7.62
C TYR A 12 11.09 -19.32 8.36
N SER A 13 10.84 -19.47 9.66
CA SER A 13 10.42 -18.36 10.53
C SER A 13 11.39 -17.17 10.50
N GLU A 14 12.64 -17.44 10.10
CA GLU A 14 13.71 -16.47 9.88
C GLU A 14 13.52 -15.65 8.59
N ASP A 15 12.75 -16.17 7.64
CA ASP A 15 12.44 -15.53 6.35
C ASP A 15 11.19 -14.63 6.41
N ILE A 16 10.60 -14.47 7.60
CA ILE A 16 9.51 -13.52 7.86
C ILE A 16 10.13 -12.12 8.05
N PRO A 17 10.00 -11.21 7.07
CA PRO A 17 10.56 -9.86 7.17
C PRO A 17 9.90 -9.11 8.34
N GLY A 18 10.70 -8.46 9.20
CA GLY A 18 10.21 -7.76 10.38
C GLY A 18 10.34 -8.54 11.70
N SER A 19 10.88 -9.77 11.67
CA SER A 19 11.02 -10.59 12.88
C SER A 19 12.19 -10.23 13.80
N ARG A 20 13.09 -9.32 13.42
CA ARG A 20 14.18 -8.82 14.30
C ARG A 20 14.92 -7.62 13.68
N CYS A 21 14.73 -6.45 14.28
CA CYS A 21 15.81 -5.50 14.56
C CYS A 21 15.97 -5.47 16.08
N GLY A 22 16.26 -6.63 16.66
CA GLY A 22 16.60 -6.76 18.07
C GLY A 22 18.00 -6.19 18.34
N PRO A 23 18.32 -5.86 19.60
CA PRO A 23 19.68 -5.53 20.01
C PRO A 23 20.71 -6.63 19.69
N GLU A 24 20.26 -7.83 19.33
CA GLU A 24 21.06 -8.97 18.88
C GLU A 24 21.52 -8.90 17.42
N ASP A 25 20.96 -8.04 16.56
CA ASP A 25 21.27 -8.00 15.11
C ASP A 25 22.55 -7.21 14.76
N GLY A 26 23.47 -7.09 15.72
CA GLY A 26 24.80 -6.51 15.54
C GLY A 26 25.26 -5.69 16.75
N PRO A 27 26.54 -5.27 16.78
CA PRO A 27 27.10 -4.58 17.93
C PRO A 27 26.36 -3.26 18.20
N TRP A 28 25.94 -3.09 19.45
CA TRP A 28 25.37 -1.85 19.99
C TRP A 28 26.44 -1.07 20.77
N PRO A 29 26.47 0.27 20.72
CA PRO A 29 25.64 1.15 19.90
C PRO A 29 25.94 1.00 18.40
N ARG A 30 24.92 1.16 17.56
CA ARG A 30 25.12 1.20 16.11
C ARG A 30 26.04 2.38 15.79
N SER A 31 27.10 2.12 15.01
CA SER A 31 27.94 3.18 14.48
C SER A 31 27.08 4.16 13.70
N TYR A 32 27.17 5.44 14.03
CA TYR A 32 26.51 6.52 13.29
C TYR A 32 27.56 7.51 12.80
N GLN A 33 27.23 8.21 11.72
CA GLN A 33 28.04 9.30 11.19
C GLN A 33 27.23 10.59 11.30
N VAL A 34 27.82 11.60 11.92
CA VAL A 34 27.26 12.96 11.89
C VAL A 34 27.57 13.54 10.52
N LEU A 35 26.54 13.89 9.77
CA LEU A 35 26.65 14.54 8.46
C LEU A 35 26.66 16.05 8.63
N SER A 36 27.44 16.74 7.80
CA SER A 36 27.27 18.19 7.63
C SER A 36 25.92 18.50 6.98
N GLU A 37 25.43 19.74 7.10
CA GLU A 37 24.14 20.12 6.50
C GLU A 37 24.05 19.84 4.98
N PRO A 38 25.06 20.14 4.15
CA PRO A 38 25.01 19.79 2.73
C PRO A 38 24.94 18.28 2.47
N GLU A 39 25.67 17.48 3.25
CA GLU A 39 25.66 16.02 3.17
C GLU A 39 24.31 15.46 3.61
N LEU A 40 23.74 15.97 4.71
CA LEU A 40 22.42 15.62 5.19
C LEU A 40 21.37 15.82 4.09
N TRP A 41 21.34 17.00 3.46
CA TRP A 41 20.38 17.27 2.38
C TRP A 41 20.60 16.39 1.14
N ARG A 42 21.86 16.03 0.86
CA ARG A 42 22.18 15.09 -0.22
C ARG A 42 21.64 13.70 0.09
N GLU A 43 21.95 13.16 1.26
CA GLU A 43 21.47 11.83 1.69
C GLU A 43 19.95 11.81 1.79
N LEU A 44 19.34 12.87 2.35
CA LEU A 44 17.89 13.00 2.47
C LEU A 44 17.22 12.97 1.10
N ARG A 45 17.73 13.71 0.11
CA ARG A 45 17.18 13.66 -1.26
C ARG A 45 17.36 12.28 -1.90
N ALA A 46 18.52 11.65 -1.71
CA ALA A 46 18.82 10.34 -2.27
C ALA A 46 17.90 9.25 -1.71
N LEU A 47 17.66 9.26 -0.40
CA LEU A 47 16.83 8.29 0.31
C LEU A 47 15.33 8.59 0.13
N ALA A 48 14.92 9.84 0.27
CA ALA A 48 13.51 10.24 0.27
C ALA A 48 12.86 10.26 -1.11
N LYS A 49 13.70 10.42 -2.16
CA LYS A 49 13.30 10.59 -3.56
C LYS A 49 12.07 11.50 -3.71
N PRO A 50 12.18 12.78 -3.28
CA PRO A 50 11.03 13.68 -3.26
C PRO A 50 10.44 13.83 -4.67
N GLN A 51 9.11 13.82 -4.73
CA GLN A 51 8.35 14.00 -5.95
C GLN A 51 7.34 15.14 -5.78
N SER A 52 7.09 15.84 -6.89
CA SER A 52 6.05 16.86 -6.98
C SER A 52 5.18 16.58 -8.19
N VAL A 53 3.88 16.47 -7.98
CA VAL A 53 2.88 16.30 -9.04
C VAL A 53 2.04 17.56 -9.12
N THR A 54 2.06 18.22 -10.28
CA THR A 54 1.21 19.39 -10.55
C THR A 54 -0.08 18.93 -11.20
N PHE A 55 -1.22 19.16 -10.54
CA PHE A 55 -2.55 18.77 -11.02
C PHE A 55 -3.19 19.88 -11.87
N ASP A 56 -3.03 21.13 -11.45
CA ASP A 56 -3.49 22.30 -12.19
C ASP A 56 -2.52 23.47 -11.93
N ALA A 57 -1.71 23.80 -12.94
CA ALA A 57 -0.74 24.88 -12.86
C ALA A 57 -1.38 26.28 -12.75
N ARG A 58 -2.60 26.47 -13.27
CA ARG A 58 -3.30 27.77 -13.22
C ARG A 58 -3.89 28.02 -11.85
N LYS A 59 -4.46 26.98 -11.23
CA LYS A 59 -5.01 27.04 -9.87
C LYS A 59 -3.94 26.81 -8.79
N GLY A 60 -2.73 26.40 -9.18
CA GLY A 60 -1.62 26.12 -8.25
C GLY A 60 -1.80 24.82 -7.47
N TRP A 61 -2.67 23.92 -7.94
CA TRP A 61 -2.92 22.64 -7.28
C TRP A 61 -1.79 21.66 -7.55
N ARG A 62 -1.18 21.16 -6.48
CA ARG A 62 -0.09 20.20 -6.53
C ARG A 62 -0.09 19.30 -5.30
N ALA A 63 0.61 18.19 -5.39
CA ALA A 63 0.98 17.36 -4.25
C ALA A 63 2.48 17.13 -4.25
N ASP A 64 3.08 17.24 -3.07
CA ASP A 64 4.49 16.95 -2.82
C ASP A 64 4.54 15.67 -1.97
N SER A 65 5.35 14.69 -2.36
CA SER A 65 5.42 13.38 -1.72
C SER A 65 6.86 12.93 -1.48
N ILE A 66 7.07 12.24 -0.36
CA ILE A 66 8.37 11.74 0.09
C ILE A 66 8.14 10.37 0.74
N ASN A 67 9.11 9.46 0.61
CA ASN A 67 9.11 8.17 1.30
C ASN A 67 10.49 7.95 1.90
N PHE A 68 10.57 7.88 3.23
CA PHE A 68 11.84 7.71 3.93
C PHE A 68 12.01 6.26 4.36
N GLN A 69 13.09 5.63 3.91
CA GLN A 69 13.56 4.36 4.47
C GLN A 69 14.99 4.56 4.97
N PRO A 70 15.25 4.53 6.29
CA PRO A 70 16.58 4.74 6.86
C PRO A 70 17.49 3.50 6.70
N SER A 71 17.46 2.87 5.52
CA SER A 71 18.31 1.74 5.17
C SER A 71 18.57 1.71 3.66
N PRO A 72 19.82 1.83 3.21
CA PRO A 72 20.16 1.78 1.80
C PRO A 72 20.13 0.35 1.22
N THR A 73 20.14 -0.67 2.07
CA THR A 73 20.24 -2.07 1.66
C THR A 73 18.91 -2.82 1.67
N THR A 74 17.88 -2.28 2.34
CA THR A 74 16.55 -2.87 2.36
C THR A 74 15.58 -2.03 1.55
N LYS A 75 14.67 -2.68 0.83
CA LYS A 75 13.57 -1.97 0.19
C LYS A 75 12.65 -1.39 1.25
N THR A 76 12.09 -0.22 0.97
CA THR A 76 10.96 0.32 1.74
C THR A 76 9.76 -0.62 1.62
N GLN A 77 9.06 -0.83 2.73
CA GLN A 77 7.76 -1.50 2.75
C GLN A 77 6.61 -0.49 2.63
N ASP A 78 6.91 0.81 2.56
CA ASP A 78 5.91 1.84 2.35
C ASP A 78 5.66 2.04 0.87
N ARG A 79 4.40 2.28 0.49
CA ARG A 79 4.04 2.79 -0.83
C ARG A 79 3.17 4.02 -0.67
N TYR A 80 3.21 4.86 -1.68
CA TYR A 80 2.26 5.94 -1.84
C TYR A 80 1.80 6.02 -3.29
N ILE A 81 0.64 6.62 -3.48
CA ILE A 81 0.12 7.01 -4.78
C ILE A 81 -0.23 8.48 -4.75
N VAL A 82 0.04 9.17 -5.84
CA VAL A 82 -0.37 10.55 -6.10
C VAL A 82 -0.76 10.59 -7.57
N THR A 83 -2.06 10.54 -7.86
CA THR A 83 -2.55 10.40 -9.23
C THR A 83 -3.85 11.16 -9.44
N GLN A 84 -4.25 11.31 -10.70
CA GLN A 84 -5.58 11.76 -11.06
C GLN A 84 -6.36 10.65 -11.76
N LEU A 85 -7.66 10.57 -11.45
CA LEU A 85 -8.59 9.62 -12.03
C LEU A 85 -9.52 10.37 -12.97
N ASP A 86 -9.53 9.98 -14.25
CA ASP A 86 -10.54 10.45 -15.20
C ASP A 86 -11.86 9.70 -14.96
N ILE A 87 -12.82 10.41 -14.38
CA ILE A 87 -14.17 9.92 -14.15
C ILE A 87 -15.15 10.72 -15.00
N LEU A 88 -15.56 10.13 -16.12
CA LEU A 88 -16.52 10.71 -17.07
C LEU A 88 -16.08 12.11 -17.55
N GLY A 89 -14.78 12.28 -17.85
CA GLY A 89 -14.20 13.54 -18.32
C GLY A 89 -13.87 14.55 -17.22
N ARG A 90 -14.04 14.18 -15.95
CA ARG A 90 -13.68 15.01 -14.80
C ARG A 90 -12.48 14.41 -14.07
N MET A 91 -11.48 15.23 -13.79
CA MET A 91 -10.25 14.79 -13.12
C MET A 91 -10.41 14.85 -11.62
N TRP A 92 -10.49 13.68 -10.98
CA TRP A 92 -10.45 13.54 -9.53
C TRP A 92 -9.01 13.36 -9.07
N THR A 93 -8.63 13.86 -7.90
CA THR A 93 -7.30 13.60 -7.35
C THR A 93 -7.39 12.48 -6.32
N LEU A 94 -6.60 11.43 -6.51
CA LEU A 94 -6.46 10.33 -5.55
C LEU A 94 -5.04 10.31 -5.00
N THR A 95 -4.95 10.35 -3.68
CA THR A 95 -3.70 10.13 -2.95
C THR A 95 -3.86 8.96 -2.00
N GLY A 96 -2.78 8.25 -1.72
CA GLY A 96 -2.79 7.14 -0.79
C GLY A 96 -1.43 6.87 -0.21
N VAL A 97 -1.42 6.39 1.03
CA VAL A 97 -0.24 5.96 1.79
C VAL A 97 -0.53 4.59 2.36
N PHE A 98 0.43 3.69 2.20
CA PHE A 98 0.31 2.29 2.56
C PHE A 98 1.59 1.88 3.29
N ASP A 99 1.47 1.44 4.53
CA ASP A 99 2.56 0.86 5.33
C ASP A 99 2.48 -0.66 5.21
N GLY A 100 3.42 -1.26 4.48
CA GLY A 100 3.49 -2.70 4.27
C GLY A 100 4.10 -3.44 5.45
N HIS A 101 3.62 -4.65 5.71
CA HIS A 101 4.13 -5.52 6.76
C HIS A 101 4.47 -6.89 6.20
N LEU A 102 5.57 -7.46 6.71
CA LEU A 102 6.09 -8.77 6.30
C LEU A 102 6.58 -8.83 4.85
N GLY A 103 6.71 -7.71 4.14
CA GLY A 103 7.30 -7.65 2.81
C GLY A 103 6.76 -6.50 1.94
N ASP A 104 7.21 -6.45 0.70
CA ASP A 104 6.83 -5.42 -0.28
C ASP A 104 5.69 -5.82 -1.21
N VAL A 105 5.22 -7.07 -1.17
CA VAL A 105 4.32 -7.60 -2.20
C VAL A 105 2.86 -7.16 -2.03
N THR A 106 2.26 -7.27 -0.85
CA THR A 106 0.87 -6.82 -0.64
C THR A 106 0.74 -5.31 -0.77
N VAL A 107 1.72 -4.56 -0.28
CA VAL A 107 1.75 -3.09 -0.41
C VAL A 107 1.91 -2.65 -1.88
N GLU A 108 2.74 -3.35 -2.68
CA GLU A 108 2.83 -3.09 -4.13
C GLU A 108 1.51 -3.41 -4.83
N HIS A 109 0.86 -4.50 -4.44
CA HIS A 109 -0.40 -4.94 -5.02
C HIS A 109 -1.53 -3.95 -4.72
N VAL A 110 -1.68 -3.49 -3.47
CA VAL A 110 -2.72 -2.51 -3.11
C VAL A 110 -2.49 -1.16 -3.79
N ALA A 111 -1.24 -0.69 -3.83
CA ALA A 111 -0.91 0.60 -4.45
C ALA A 111 -1.23 0.61 -5.96
N TYR A 112 -1.15 -0.53 -6.62
CA TYR A 112 -1.52 -0.67 -8.03
C TYR A 112 -3.03 -0.85 -8.25
N HIS A 113 -3.67 -1.77 -7.52
CA HIS A 113 -5.05 -2.20 -7.80
C HIS A 113 -6.12 -1.34 -7.13
N LEU A 114 -5.91 -0.85 -5.91
CA LEU A 114 -6.93 -0.07 -5.20
C LEU A 114 -7.37 1.20 -5.97
N PRO A 115 -6.48 1.97 -6.62
CA PRO A 115 -6.87 3.11 -7.45
C PRO A 115 -7.81 2.74 -8.60
N ILE A 116 -7.55 1.59 -9.22
CA ILE A 116 -8.35 1.06 -10.34
C ILE A 116 -9.74 0.71 -9.83
N ILE A 117 -9.82 0.00 -8.71
CA ILE A 117 -11.09 -0.39 -8.07
C ILE A 117 -11.91 0.84 -7.68
N ILE A 118 -11.29 1.82 -7.01
CA ILE A 118 -11.95 3.09 -6.62
C ILE A 118 -12.48 3.82 -7.86
N ARG A 119 -11.65 3.96 -8.90
CA ARG A 119 -12.03 4.61 -10.16
C ARG A 119 -13.26 3.94 -10.77
N ASP A 120 -13.26 2.62 -10.84
CA ASP A 120 -14.32 1.87 -11.51
C ASP A 120 -15.63 1.92 -10.72
N PHE A 121 -15.58 1.80 -9.38
CA PHE A 121 -16.78 2.02 -8.55
C PHE A 121 -17.31 3.45 -8.67
N LEU A 122 -16.43 4.46 -8.69
CA LEU A 122 -16.83 5.86 -8.80
C LEU A 122 -17.45 6.17 -10.16
N ARG A 123 -16.82 5.68 -11.24
CA ARG A 123 -17.34 5.80 -12.61
C ARG A 123 -18.72 5.15 -12.73
N ASN A 124 -18.90 3.96 -12.17
CA ASN A 124 -20.19 3.25 -12.22
C ASN A 124 -21.28 3.96 -11.41
N ALA A 125 -20.94 4.48 -10.22
CA ALA A 125 -21.88 5.24 -9.41
C ALA A 125 -22.37 6.50 -10.14
N LEU A 126 -21.44 7.23 -10.78
CA LEU A 126 -21.75 8.44 -11.53
C LEU A 126 -22.48 8.22 -12.85
N ALA A 127 -22.20 7.09 -13.52
CA ALA A 127 -22.90 6.75 -14.75
C ALA A 127 -24.39 6.47 -14.49
N ASN A 128 -24.71 5.92 -13.32
CA ASN A 128 -26.08 5.63 -12.92
C ASN A 128 -26.83 6.88 -12.42
N ASP A 129 -26.15 7.74 -11.66
CA ASP A 129 -26.70 9.02 -11.20
C ASP A 129 -25.62 10.09 -11.04
N PRO A 130 -25.45 10.98 -12.03
CA PRO A 130 -24.45 12.04 -11.97
C PRO A 130 -24.64 13.05 -10.82
N SER A 131 -25.84 13.10 -10.22
CA SER A 131 -26.18 14.08 -9.17
C SER A 131 -25.80 13.62 -7.75
N VAL A 132 -25.48 12.34 -7.55
CA VAL A 132 -25.34 11.73 -6.20
C VAL A 132 -23.95 11.88 -5.59
N VAL A 133 -22.93 12.17 -6.41
CA VAL A 133 -21.51 12.17 -5.97
C VAL A 133 -21.14 13.25 -4.97
N SER A 134 -22.03 14.17 -4.68
CA SER A 134 -21.83 15.17 -3.64
C SER A 134 -22.15 14.67 -2.22
N THR A 135 -22.64 13.44 -2.04
CA THR A 135 -23.01 12.96 -0.70
C THR A 135 -21.84 12.24 -0.02
N PRO A 136 -21.43 12.65 1.20
CA PRO A 136 -20.40 11.94 1.97
C PRO A 136 -20.72 10.46 2.20
N ALA A 137 -22.00 10.11 2.31
CA ALA A 137 -22.45 8.73 2.48
C ALA A 137 -22.10 7.85 1.28
N LEU A 138 -22.30 8.33 0.04
CA LEU A 138 -21.94 7.57 -1.15
C LEU A 138 -20.43 7.32 -1.22
N ILE A 139 -19.61 8.36 -0.98
CA ILE A 139 -18.15 8.21 -1.05
C ILE A 139 -17.64 7.28 0.08
N SER A 140 -18.22 7.36 1.28
CA SER A 140 -17.92 6.44 2.37
C SER A 140 -18.23 4.98 1.99
N GLU A 141 -19.40 4.73 1.41
CA GLU A 141 -19.79 3.39 0.95
C GLU A 141 -18.88 2.90 -0.18
N LEU A 142 -18.52 3.79 -1.10
CA LEU A 142 -17.60 3.48 -2.19
C LEU A 142 -16.23 3.05 -1.67
N PHE A 143 -15.65 3.78 -0.72
CA PHE A 143 -14.38 3.39 -0.12
C PHE A 143 -14.47 2.04 0.58
N SER A 144 -15.51 1.84 1.39
CA SER A 144 -15.76 0.56 2.07
C SER A 144 -15.80 -0.60 1.06
N ARG A 145 -16.63 -0.47 0.02
CA ARG A 145 -16.75 -1.48 -1.03
C ARG A 145 -15.46 -1.70 -1.81
N SER A 146 -14.69 -0.64 -2.06
CA SER A 146 -13.41 -0.73 -2.79
C SER A 146 -12.38 -1.54 -2.00
N ILE A 147 -12.27 -1.27 -0.70
CA ILE A 147 -11.33 -1.96 0.18
C ILE A 147 -11.76 -3.42 0.37
N VAL A 148 -13.05 -3.67 0.62
CA VAL A 148 -13.59 -5.03 0.74
C VAL A 148 -13.44 -5.81 -0.57
N ALA A 149 -13.65 -5.18 -1.73
CA ALA A 149 -13.45 -5.83 -3.01
C ALA A 149 -11.99 -6.22 -3.25
N PHE A 150 -11.04 -5.38 -2.86
CA PHE A 150 -9.62 -5.70 -2.92
C PHE A 150 -9.27 -6.88 -2.00
N ASP A 151 -9.72 -6.85 -0.75
CA ASP A 151 -9.46 -7.90 0.24
C ASP A 151 -10.07 -9.24 -0.17
N ASN A 152 -11.33 -9.24 -0.63
CA ASN A 152 -11.98 -10.41 -1.17
C ASN A 152 -11.26 -10.97 -2.41
N ALA A 153 -10.70 -10.11 -3.27
CA ALA A 153 -10.00 -10.57 -4.48
C ALA A 153 -8.74 -11.38 -4.11
N ILE A 154 -7.91 -10.87 -3.19
CA ILE A 154 -6.71 -11.61 -2.75
C ILE A 154 -7.08 -12.88 -1.98
N ALA A 155 -8.11 -12.83 -1.13
CA ALA A 155 -8.56 -14.00 -0.38
C ALA A 155 -9.11 -15.10 -1.31
N ASN A 156 -9.94 -14.72 -2.28
CA ASN A 156 -10.49 -15.65 -3.26
C ASN A 156 -9.39 -16.30 -4.10
N ASP A 157 -8.36 -15.55 -4.49
CA ASP A 157 -7.22 -16.08 -5.25
C ASP A 157 -6.53 -17.26 -4.55
N VAL A 158 -6.50 -17.25 -3.21
CA VAL A 158 -5.96 -18.34 -2.37
C VAL A 158 -6.98 -19.44 -2.15
N LEU A 159 -8.25 -19.10 -1.87
CA LEU A 159 -9.31 -20.08 -1.69
C LEU A 159 -9.52 -20.95 -2.93
N GLU A 160 -9.40 -20.36 -4.13
CA GLU A 160 -9.50 -21.08 -5.41
C GLU A 160 -8.44 -22.17 -5.57
N LEU A 161 -7.27 -22.05 -4.92
CA LEU A 161 -6.23 -23.09 -4.95
C LEU A 161 -6.71 -24.41 -4.33
N PHE A 162 -7.72 -24.35 -3.47
CA PHE A 162 -8.23 -25.48 -2.72
C PHE A 162 -9.71 -25.78 -3.05
N GLY A 163 -10.26 -25.21 -4.12
CA GLY A 163 -11.68 -25.39 -4.46
C GLY A 163 -12.64 -24.68 -3.51
N GLY A 164 -12.20 -23.59 -2.86
CA GLY A 164 -12.96 -22.85 -1.86
C GLY A 164 -12.75 -23.39 -0.44
N LEU A 165 -13.47 -22.80 0.53
CA LEU A 165 -13.40 -23.22 1.93
C LEU A 165 -13.82 -24.68 2.12
N GLU A 166 -14.86 -25.12 1.41
CA GLU A 166 -15.38 -26.49 1.47
C GLU A 166 -14.39 -27.52 0.90
N GLY A 167 -13.54 -27.09 -0.05
CA GLY A 167 -12.58 -27.97 -0.67
C GLY A 167 -11.35 -28.26 0.20
N LEU A 168 -11.07 -27.41 1.20
CA LEU A 168 -9.87 -27.49 2.03
C LEU A 168 -9.77 -28.81 2.81
N ASP A 169 -10.90 -29.35 3.29
CA ASP A 169 -10.96 -30.62 4.03
C ASP A 169 -10.51 -31.83 3.19
N ASN A 170 -10.42 -31.69 1.86
CA ASN A 170 -9.96 -32.75 0.96
C ASN A 170 -8.44 -32.82 0.83
N PHE A 171 -7.70 -31.88 1.42
CA PHE A 171 -6.24 -31.82 1.32
C PHE A 171 -5.58 -32.08 2.66
N SER A 172 -4.57 -32.95 2.64
CA SER A 172 -3.68 -33.12 3.78
C SER A 172 -2.69 -31.96 3.90
N ASP A 173 -2.18 -31.74 5.11
CA ASP A 173 -1.11 -30.78 5.41
C ASP A 173 0.07 -30.80 4.40
N PRO A 174 0.63 -31.98 4.04
CA PRO A 174 1.67 -32.05 3.01
C PRO A 174 1.21 -31.60 1.61
N GLU A 175 -0.02 -31.90 1.23
CA GLU A 175 -0.58 -31.48 -0.07
C GLU A 175 -0.77 -29.96 -0.10
N ILE A 176 -1.33 -29.38 0.96
CA ILE A 176 -1.47 -27.91 1.10
C ILE A 176 -0.11 -27.23 0.97
N ARG A 177 0.91 -27.75 1.68
CA ARG A 177 2.28 -27.20 1.60
C ARG A 177 2.85 -27.29 0.19
N ASN A 178 2.66 -28.41 -0.51
CA ASN A 178 3.16 -28.58 -1.87
C ASN A 178 2.43 -27.68 -2.89
N ILE A 179 1.13 -27.48 -2.72
CA ILE A 179 0.32 -26.59 -3.58
C ILE A 179 0.77 -25.14 -3.43
N ILE A 180 0.96 -24.68 -2.18
CA ILE A 180 1.38 -23.29 -1.91
C ILE A 180 2.82 -23.07 -2.35
N ASN A 181 3.73 -24.01 -2.08
CA ASN A 181 5.17 -23.84 -2.31
C ASN A 181 5.58 -24.33 -3.71
N ASP A 182 4.98 -23.74 -4.74
CA ASP A 182 5.24 -24.04 -6.15
C ASP A 182 6.41 -23.24 -6.76
N GLN A 183 7.31 -22.68 -5.94
CA GLN A 183 8.39 -21.80 -6.39
C GLN A 183 9.33 -22.49 -7.39
N HIS A 184 9.54 -23.81 -7.24
CA HIS A 184 10.36 -24.61 -8.14
C HIS A 184 9.70 -24.85 -9.51
N THR A 185 8.38 -24.63 -9.63
CA THR A 185 7.59 -24.88 -10.85
C THR A 185 6.97 -23.60 -11.44
N GLY A 186 7.29 -22.42 -10.91
CA GLY A 186 6.86 -21.12 -11.44
C GLY A 186 6.45 -20.09 -10.38
N GLY A 187 6.10 -20.54 -9.18
CA GLY A 187 5.80 -19.69 -8.03
C GLY A 187 4.47 -18.92 -8.14
N ALA A 188 3.51 -19.41 -8.93
CA ALA A 188 2.23 -18.73 -9.12
C ALA A 188 1.33 -18.85 -7.88
N ASN A 189 1.22 -20.06 -7.32
CA ASN A 189 0.43 -20.30 -6.11
C ASN A 189 1.09 -19.62 -4.90
N TRP A 190 2.42 -19.68 -4.84
CA TRP A 190 3.18 -18.99 -3.80
C TRP A 190 2.93 -17.48 -3.82
N LYS A 191 2.89 -16.85 -5.00
CA LYS A 191 2.58 -15.41 -5.13
C LYS A 191 1.18 -15.08 -4.61
N LYS A 192 0.18 -15.91 -4.95
CA LYS A 192 -1.20 -15.76 -4.45
C LYS A 192 -1.25 -15.87 -2.93
N ALA A 193 -0.70 -16.94 -2.37
CA ALA A 193 -0.65 -17.17 -0.93
C ALA A 193 0.07 -16.03 -0.19
N ARG A 194 1.19 -15.55 -0.75
CA ARG A 194 2.00 -14.49 -0.16
C ARG A 194 1.23 -13.17 0.00
N LEU A 195 0.29 -12.86 -0.90
CA LEU A 195 -0.55 -11.66 -0.77
C LEU A 195 -1.45 -11.71 0.49
N CYS A 196 -1.93 -12.90 0.86
CA CYS A 196 -2.73 -13.11 2.07
C CYS A 196 -1.90 -13.37 3.34
N MET A 197 -0.63 -13.75 3.19
CA MET A 197 0.29 -13.92 4.33
C MET A 197 0.87 -12.59 4.80
N TYR A 198 0.97 -11.59 3.92
CA TYR A 198 1.55 -10.28 4.20
C TYR A 198 0.44 -9.24 4.35
N GLY A 199 0.76 -8.12 4.98
CA GLY A 199 -0.20 -7.09 5.30
C GLY A 199 0.17 -5.73 4.74
N THR A 200 -0.79 -4.82 4.74
CA THR A 200 -0.55 -3.40 4.52
C THR A 200 -1.65 -2.59 5.19
N THR A 201 -1.30 -1.42 5.72
CA THR A 201 -2.29 -0.37 6.02
C THR A 201 -2.76 0.29 4.72
N ALA A 202 -3.84 1.06 4.79
CA ALA A 202 -4.32 1.88 3.69
C ALA A 202 -4.95 3.17 4.19
N LEU A 203 -4.29 4.29 3.95
CA LEU A 203 -4.85 5.63 4.07
C LEU A 203 -5.03 6.20 2.67
N VAL A 204 -6.28 6.42 2.24
CA VAL A 204 -6.60 6.99 0.92
C VAL A 204 -7.40 8.28 1.08
N ALA A 205 -7.09 9.25 0.23
CA ALA A 205 -7.74 10.53 0.17
C ALA A 205 -8.16 10.85 -1.26
N LEU A 206 -9.45 11.13 -1.43
CA LEU A 206 -10.07 11.49 -2.70
C LEU A 206 -10.51 12.96 -2.64
N VAL A 207 -10.17 13.71 -3.67
CA VAL A 207 -10.56 15.12 -3.83
C VAL A 207 -11.35 15.27 -5.12
N ASP A 208 -12.46 15.99 -5.04
CA ASP A 208 -13.32 16.24 -6.20
C ASP A 208 -12.67 17.20 -7.23
N PRO A 209 -13.18 17.24 -8.47
CA PRO A 209 -12.57 18.03 -9.54
C PRO A 209 -12.50 19.53 -9.27
N GLU A 210 -13.41 20.04 -8.44
CA GLU A 210 -13.43 21.45 -8.05
C GLU A 210 -12.57 21.74 -6.79
N HIS A 211 -12.03 20.69 -6.16
CA HIS A 211 -11.27 20.74 -4.90
C HIS A 211 -12.03 21.42 -3.75
N GLU A 212 -13.36 21.26 -3.74
CA GLU A 212 -14.23 21.75 -2.68
C GLU A 212 -14.40 20.71 -1.57
N ASN A 213 -14.25 19.44 -1.92
CA ASN A 213 -14.49 18.31 -1.03
C ASN A 213 -13.28 17.37 -0.96
N LEU A 214 -13.02 16.88 0.25
CA LEU A 214 -11.98 15.91 0.55
C LEU A 214 -12.60 14.79 1.40
N TRP A 215 -12.46 13.55 0.94
CA TRP A 215 -12.85 12.37 1.69
C TRP A 215 -11.63 11.52 1.99
N VAL A 216 -11.58 10.97 3.20
CA VAL A 216 -10.47 10.15 3.68
C VAL A 216 -11.03 8.83 4.19
N ALA A 217 -10.41 7.73 3.80
CA ALA A 217 -10.62 6.41 4.40
C ALA A 217 -9.28 5.90 4.95
N ASN A 218 -9.33 5.24 6.11
CA ASN A 218 -8.14 4.74 6.81
C ASN A 218 -8.40 3.34 7.36
N VAL A 219 -7.46 2.43 7.09
CA VAL A 219 -7.39 1.08 7.64
C VAL A 219 -5.99 0.88 8.19
N GLY A 220 -5.89 0.71 9.52
CA GLY A 220 -4.62 0.66 10.23
C GLY A 220 -4.33 1.95 11.00
N ASP A 221 -3.06 2.30 11.11
CA ASP A 221 -2.53 3.35 11.99
C ASP A 221 -1.87 4.51 11.25
N CYS A 222 -1.96 4.54 9.92
CA CYS A 222 -1.64 5.72 9.12
C CYS A 222 -2.46 6.94 9.55
N GLN A 223 -1.94 8.15 9.33
CA GLN A 223 -2.57 9.38 9.79
C GLN A 223 -2.71 10.41 8.66
N ALA A 224 -3.89 11.02 8.58
CA ALA A 224 -4.14 12.21 7.78
C ALA A 224 -4.29 13.43 8.70
N SER A 225 -3.64 14.54 8.34
CA SER A 225 -3.76 15.81 9.04
C SER A 225 -4.04 16.94 8.05
N LYS A 226 -4.98 17.82 8.41
CA LYS A 226 -5.33 19.00 7.61
C LYS A 226 -4.72 20.25 8.25
N HIS A 227 -3.94 20.98 7.47
CA HIS A 227 -3.35 22.24 7.89
C HIS A 227 -3.96 23.38 7.07
N GLN A 228 -4.58 24.35 7.73
CA GLN A 228 -5.10 25.56 7.10
C GLN A 228 -4.31 26.76 7.64
N PRO A 229 -3.70 27.59 6.78
CA PRO A 229 -3.05 28.82 7.23
C PRO A 229 -4.08 29.68 7.96
N ARG A 230 -3.76 30.11 9.19
CA ARG A 230 -4.60 31.11 9.85
C ARG A 230 -4.39 32.44 9.14
N HIS A 231 -5.42 32.94 8.49
CA HIS A 231 -5.43 34.34 8.07
C HIS A 231 -5.51 35.19 9.34
N HIS A 232 -4.40 35.80 9.74
CA HIS A 232 -4.46 36.92 10.69
C HIS A 232 -5.20 38.06 9.98
N VAL A 233 -6.48 38.22 10.30
CA VAL A 233 -7.20 39.45 9.99
C VAL A 233 -6.55 40.54 10.84
N ALA A 234 -5.68 41.34 10.22
CA ALA A 234 -5.27 42.60 10.81
C ALA A 234 -6.51 43.49 10.85
N LEU A 235 -7.17 43.54 12.01
CA LEU A 235 -8.11 44.60 12.33
C LEU A 235 -7.31 45.91 12.26
N ARG A 236 -7.56 46.71 11.23
CA ARG A 236 -7.17 48.12 11.16
C ARG A 236 -8.39 48.95 11.50
#